data_AF-A0A7V5TMQ7-F1
#
_entry.id   AF-A0A7V5TMQ7-F1
#
_cell.length_a   1.000
_cell.length_b   1.000
_cell.length_c   1.000
_cell.angle_alpha   90.00
_cell.angle_beta   90.00
_cell.angle_gamma   90.00
#
_symmetry.space_group_name_H-M   'P 1'
#
loop_
_entity.id
_entity.type
_entity.pdbx_description
1 polymer ?
#
loop_
_entity_poly.entity_id
_entity_poly.type
_entity_poly.pdbx_seq_one_letter_code
_entity_poly.pdbx_strand_id
1 'polypeptide(L)'
;MAPSPRPGCCVTGPSRRRNCGRWSAKSKSQRSDEETVEQKGFTLWFTGLSGSGKTAMAKVIAQELRARGLKVERLDGDIVRQSLTRDLGFSKEDRDKNIERVTFVAKLLTRNGVAVLCSFISPYRERRAKSREEIGEFIEVYVECPVEVCAQRDVKGLY
;
A
#
# COMPACT_ATOMS: atom_id res chain seq x y z
N MET A 1 -59.39 -43.60 -23.07
CA MET A 1 -60.12 -42.43 -22.56
C MET A 1 -59.13 -41.29 -22.34
N ALA A 2 -59.24 -40.24 -23.15
CA ALA A 2 -58.92 -38.85 -22.75
C ALA A 2 -60.19 -38.26 -22.04
N PRO A 3 -60.28 -36.98 -21.61
CA PRO A 3 -59.31 -35.87 -21.55
C PRO A 3 -59.37 -35.03 -20.23
N SER A 4 -58.57 -33.95 -20.18
CA SER A 4 -58.56 -32.84 -19.20
C SER A 4 -59.84 -32.00 -19.12
N PRO A 5 -59.95 -31.08 -18.13
CA PRO A 5 -59.92 -29.64 -18.48
C PRO A 5 -59.16 -28.72 -17.48
N ARG A 6 -58.58 -27.64 -18.01
CA ARG A 6 -58.33 -26.36 -17.30
C ARG A 6 -59.55 -25.45 -17.55
N PRO A 7 -59.86 -24.39 -16.76
CA PRO A 7 -59.14 -23.10 -16.86
C PRO A 7 -59.12 -22.27 -15.55
N GLY A 8 -58.35 -21.18 -15.51
CA GLY A 8 -58.47 -20.18 -14.44
C GLY A 8 -57.25 -19.29 -14.24
N CYS A 9 -56.94 -18.47 -15.24
CA CYS A 9 -56.11 -17.28 -15.07
C CYS A 9 -56.92 -16.25 -14.25
N CYS A 10 -56.36 -15.68 -13.17
CA CYS A 10 -56.60 -14.29 -12.76
C CYS A 10 -55.62 -13.87 -11.65
N VAL A 11 -55.07 -12.69 -11.86
CA VAL A 11 -53.98 -11.97 -11.20
C VAL A 11 -54.45 -11.38 -9.86
N THR A 12 -53.57 -11.24 -8.84
CA THR A 12 -53.31 -9.98 -8.08
C THR A 12 -52.45 -10.21 -6.82
N GLY A 13 -51.35 -9.44 -6.70
CA GLY A 13 -50.68 -9.16 -5.41
C GLY A 13 -49.18 -9.52 -5.30
N PRO A 14 -48.24 -8.55 -5.28
CA PRO A 14 -46.81 -8.80 -5.42
C PRO A 14 -46.09 -8.95 -4.07
N SER A 15 -45.48 -10.09 -3.79
CA SER A 15 -44.41 -10.16 -2.79
C SER A 15 -43.05 -10.07 -3.50
N ARG A 16 -42.40 -8.92 -3.32
CA ARG A 16 -41.07 -8.60 -3.86
C ARG A 16 -40.05 -9.64 -3.40
N ARG A 17 -39.68 -10.58 -4.28
CA ARG A 17 -38.41 -11.30 -4.17
C ARG A 17 -37.29 -10.28 -4.41
N ARG A 18 -36.52 -9.98 -3.35
CA ARG A 18 -35.32 -9.16 -3.40
C ARG A 18 -34.35 -9.78 -4.41
N ASN A 19 -34.03 -8.98 -5.43
CA ASN A 19 -33.13 -9.30 -6.52
C ASN A 19 -31.70 -9.31 -5.95
N CYS A 20 -31.13 -10.48 -5.67
CA CYS A 20 -29.69 -10.60 -5.48
C CYS A 20 -29.06 -10.43 -6.86
N GLY A 21 -28.51 -9.24 -7.12
CA GLY A 21 -27.89 -8.90 -8.40
C GLY A 21 -26.76 -9.87 -8.73
N ARG A 22 -27.05 -10.80 -9.63
CA ARG A 22 -26.03 -11.63 -10.28
C ARG A 22 -25.21 -10.72 -11.19
N TRP A 23 -23.99 -10.40 -10.78
CA TRP A 23 -23.03 -9.73 -11.65
C TRP A 23 -22.69 -10.68 -12.80
N SER A 24 -23.32 -10.48 -13.96
CA SER A 24 -22.98 -11.17 -15.20
C SER A 24 -22.24 -10.19 -16.09
N ALA A 25 -20.91 -10.30 -16.11
CA ALA A 25 -20.09 -9.61 -17.09
C ALA A 25 -20.13 -10.40 -18.40
N LYS A 26 -20.85 -9.88 -19.40
CA LYS A 26 -20.58 -10.17 -20.81
C LYS A 26 -20.13 -8.87 -21.46
N SER A 27 -18.83 -8.74 -21.72
CA SER A 27 -18.31 -7.85 -22.76
C SER A 27 -17.25 -8.61 -23.55
N LYS A 28 -17.49 -8.73 -24.86
CA LYS A 28 -16.49 -9.19 -25.82
C LYS A 28 -15.42 -8.09 -25.89
N SER A 29 -14.20 -8.40 -25.50
CA SER A 29 -13.03 -7.54 -25.68
C SER A 29 -12.03 -8.29 -26.55
N GLN A 30 -11.69 -7.71 -27.70
CA GLN A 30 -10.62 -8.16 -28.56
C GLN A 30 -9.35 -8.31 -27.71
N ARG A 31 -8.72 -9.49 -27.72
CA ARG A 31 -7.39 -9.67 -27.13
C ARG A 31 -6.40 -9.12 -28.14
N SER A 32 -5.92 -7.91 -27.91
CA SER A 32 -4.53 -7.60 -28.24
C SER A 32 -3.70 -8.44 -27.28
N ASP A 33 -2.92 -9.37 -27.80
CA ASP A 33 -1.84 -10.01 -27.03
C ASP A 33 -0.75 -8.95 -26.79
N GLU A 34 -1.07 -7.92 -26.01
CA GLU A 34 -0.07 -7.15 -25.29
C GLU A 34 0.44 -8.08 -24.20
N GLU A 35 1.65 -8.59 -24.38
CA GLU A 35 2.40 -9.26 -23.35
C GLU A 35 2.56 -8.26 -22.20
N THR A 36 1.60 -8.26 -21.26
CA THR A 36 1.65 -7.39 -20.09
C THR A 36 2.83 -7.88 -19.29
N VAL A 37 3.99 -7.22 -19.45
CA VAL A 37 5.13 -7.42 -18.55
C VAL A 37 4.61 -7.11 -17.15
N GLU A 38 4.37 -8.17 -16.38
CA GLU A 38 3.83 -8.03 -15.04
C GLU A 38 4.85 -7.25 -14.22
N GLN A 39 4.50 -6.02 -13.84
CA GLN A 39 5.39 -5.16 -13.07
C GLN A 39 5.75 -5.88 -11.77
N LYS A 40 7.02 -6.22 -11.60
CA LYS A 40 7.54 -6.69 -10.32
C LYS A 40 7.57 -5.53 -9.34
N GLY A 41 6.90 -5.68 -8.20
CA GLY A 41 6.92 -4.72 -7.12
C GLY A 41 8.20 -4.86 -6.30
N PHE A 42 8.59 -3.79 -5.63
CA PHE A 42 9.72 -3.78 -4.69
C PHE A 42 9.47 -2.75 -3.61
N THR A 43 10.12 -2.88 -2.46
CA THR A 43 10.15 -1.86 -1.42
C THR A 43 11.53 -1.23 -1.34
N LEU A 44 11.59 0.09 -1.51
CA LEU A 44 12.76 0.90 -1.20
C LEU A 44 12.58 1.49 0.20
N TRP A 45 13.43 1.08 1.13
CA TRP A 45 13.35 1.42 2.54
C TRP A 45 14.42 2.42 2.94
N PHE A 46 14.04 3.68 3.06
CA PHE A 46 14.91 4.74 3.56
C PHE A 46 14.98 4.73 5.09
N THR A 47 16.18 4.73 5.61
CA THR A 47 16.48 4.82 7.05
C THR A 47 17.52 5.90 7.31
N GLY A 48 17.44 6.59 8.46
CA GLY A 48 18.33 7.70 8.80
C GLY A 48 17.68 8.76 9.69
N LEU A 49 18.47 9.73 10.17
CA LEU A 49 18.05 10.78 11.11
C LEU A 49 16.89 11.66 10.60
N SER A 50 16.06 12.20 11.48
CA SER A 50 15.08 13.23 11.08
C SER A 50 15.81 14.41 10.41
N GLY A 51 15.24 15.04 9.40
CA GLY A 51 15.93 16.09 8.64
C GLY A 51 17.03 15.63 7.67
N SER A 52 17.35 14.32 7.60
CA SER A 52 18.39 13.81 6.68
C SER A 52 18.02 13.86 5.19
N GLY A 53 16.75 14.12 4.85
CA GLY A 53 16.30 14.26 3.46
C GLY A 53 15.58 13.04 2.86
N LYS A 54 15.32 11.98 3.63
CA LYS A 54 14.61 10.75 3.19
C LYS A 54 13.33 11.04 2.39
N THR A 55 12.44 11.85 2.95
CA THR A 55 11.15 12.21 2.32
C THR A 55 11.36 12.98 1.02
N ALA A 56 12.37 13.85 0.94
CA ALA A 56 12.68 14.61 -0.27
C ALA A 56 13.16 13.67 -1.39
N MET A 57 14.10 12.78 -1.09
CA MET A 57 14.56 11.75 -2.04
C MET A 57 13.41 10.85 -2.49
N ALA A 58 12.60 10.36 -1.56
CA ALA A 58 11.45 9.51 -1.88
C ALA A 58 10.45 10.20 -2.80
N LYS A 59 10.25 11.53 -2.70
CA LYS A 59 9.36 12.28 -3.60
C LYS A 59 9.89 12.33 -5.03
N VAL A 60 11.18 12.64 -5.20
CA VAL A 60 11.83 12.72 -6.52
C VAL A 60 11.85 11.35 -7.18
N ILE A 61 12.24 10.30 -6.44
CA ILE A 61 12.24 8.92 -6.94
C ILE A 61 10.81 8.48 -7.31
N ALA A 62 9.79 8.86 -6.52
CA ALA A 62 8.41 8.53 -6.86
C ALA A 62 7.96 9.14 -8.18
N GLN A 63 8.32 10.39 -8.45
CA GLN A 63 8.00 11.07 -9.70
C GLN A 63 8.67 10.37 -10.88
N GLU A 64 9.95 10.05 -10.77
CA GLU A 64 10.70 9.37 -11.81
C GLU A 64 10.15 7.97 -12.11
N LEU A 65 9.85 7.17 -11.08
CA LEU A 65 9.27 5.84 -11.28
C LEU A 65 7.87 5.89 -11.92
N ARG A 66 7.05 6.88 -11.54
CA ARG A 66 5.73 7.09 -12.18
C ARG A 66 5.86 7.52 -13.63
N ALA A 67 6.83 8.37 -13.96
CA ALA A 67 7.10 8.79 -15.34
C ALA A 67 7.50 7.61 -16.23
N ARG A 68 8.10 6.57 -15.65
CA ARG A 68 8.42 5.30 -16.32
C ARG A 68 7.25 4.31 -16.40
N GLY A 69 6.06 4.71 -15.96
CA GLY A 69 4.84 3.88 -16.00
C GLY A 69 4.67 2.91 -14.83
N LEU A 70 5.49 3.00 -13.77
CA LEU A 70 5.35 2.11 -12.62
C LEU A 70 4.22 2.57 -11.68
N LYS A 71 3.53 1.60 -11.09
CA LYS A 71 2.69 1.81 -9.89
C LYS A 71 3.60 2.13 -8.71
N VAL A 72 3.38 3.28 -8.07
CA VAL A 72 4.24 3.78 -6.98
C VAL A 72 3.42 4.31 -5.81
N GLU A 73 3.72 3.81 -4.61
CA GLU A 73 3.12 4.27 -3.36
C GLU A 73 4.18 4.75 -2.37
N ARG A 74 3.87 5.77 -1.56
CA ARG A 74 4.82 6.40 -0.64
C ARG A 74 4.32 6.26 0.80
N LEU A 75 5.02 5.49 1.62
CA LEU A 75 4.72 5.32 3.04
C LEU A 75 5.67 6.19 3.87
N ASP A 76 5.19 7.37 4.27
CA ASP A 76 5.97 8.35 5.03
C ASP A 76 5.59 8.33 6.52
N GLY A 77 6.57 8.48 7.40
CA GLY A 77 6.36 8.45 8.85
C GLY A 77 5.30 9.44 9.35
N ASP A 78 5.21 10.62 8.74
CA ASP A 78 4.21 11.64 9.12
C ASP A 78 2.79 11.21 8.71
N ILE A 79 2.63 10.71 7.48
CA ILE A 79 1.34 10.28 6.93
C ILE A 79 0.85 9.03 7.68
N VAL A 80 1.74 8.08 7.92
CA VAL A 80 1.45 6.83 8.63
C VAL A 80 1.04 7.11 10.07
N ARG A 81 1.77 7.97 10.79
CA ARG A 81 1.41 8.36 12.17
C ARG A 81 0.09 9.10 12.25
N GLN A 82 -0.23 9.90 11.24
CA GLN A 82 -1.52 10.57 11.14
C GLN A 82 -2.66 9.65 10.68
N SER A 83 -2.47 8.35 10.46
CA SER A 83 -3.54 7.48 9.97
C SER A 83 -3.49 6.08 10.61
N LEU A 84 -2.55 5.25 10.15
CA LEU A 84 -2.40 3.84 10.51
C LEU A 84 -1.92 3.62 11.94
N THR A 85 -1.22 4.60 12.53
CA THR A 85 -0.55 4.44 13.83
C THR A 85 -0.83 5.59 14.80
N ARG A 86 -2.01 6.18 14.72
CA ARG A 86 -2.47 7.27 15.62
C ARG A 86 -2.50 6.87 17.09
N ASP A 87 -2.69 5.58 17.37
CA ASP A 87 -2.76 4.98 18.70
C ASP A 87 -1.37 4.75 19.34
N LEU A 88 -0.28 4.89 18.57
CA LEU A 88 1.07 4.57 19.02
C LEU A 88 1.84 5.81 19.48
N GLY A 89 2.48 5.71 20.64
CA GLY A 89 3.37 6.75 21.17
C GLY A 89 4.76 6.74 20.53
N PHE A 90 5.77 7.07 21.36
CA PHE A 90 7.17 7.18 20.96
C PHE A 90 8.12 6.27 21.74
N SER A 91 7.57 5.35 22.54
CA SER A 91 8.32 4.28 23.20
C SER A 91 9.02 3.40 22.17
N LYS A 92 9.99 2.60 22.61
CA LYS A 92 10.68 1.64 21.73
C LYS A 92 9.66 0.65 21.14
N GLU A 93 8.77 0.14 21.98
CA GLU A 93 7.74 -0.83 21.64
C GLU A 93 6.76 -0.25 20.61
N ASP A 94 6.34 1.01 20.78
CA ASP A 94 5.46 1.70 19.84
C ASP A 94 6.15 1.99 18.51
N ARG A 95 7.46 2.31 18.54
CA ARG A 95 8.26 2.46 17.32
C ARG A 95 8.36 1.14 16.56
N ASP A 96 8.59 0.04 17.27
CA ASP A 96 8.67 -1.29 16.67
C ASP A 96 7.32 -1.73 16.08
N LYS A 97 6.21 -1.54 16.81
CA LYS A 97 4.85 -1.80 16.31
C LYS A 97 4.49 -0.92 15.11
N ASN A 98 4.93 0.35 15.11
CA ASN A 98 4.73 1.23 13.96
C ASN A 98 5.43 0.67 12.72
N ILE A 99 6.68 0.23 12.85
CA ILE A 99 7.41 -0.39 11.74
C ILE A 99 6.76 -1.70 11.31
N GLU A 100 6.31 -2.54 12.25
CA GLU A 100 5.59 -3.79 11.95
C GLU A 100 4.34 -3.58 11.09
N ARG A 101 3.49 -2.60 11.45
CA ARG A 101 2.28 -2.27 10.67
C ARG A 101 2.61 -1.76 9.27
N VAL A 102 3.65 -0.93 9.16
CA VAL A 102 4.14 -0.45 7.86
C VAL A 102 4.66 -1.60 7.02
N THR A 103 5.42 -2.51 7.61
CA THR A 103 5.97 -3.70 6.93
C THR A 103 4.86 -4.55 6.34
N PHE A 104 3.78 -4.78 7.09
CA PHE A 104 2.61 -5.49 6.58
C PHE A 104 2.02 -4.82 5.33
N VAL A 105 1.82 -3.49 5.35
CA VAL A 105 1.29 -2.75 4.19
C VAL A 105 2.27 -2.77 3.02
N ALA A 106 3.56 -2.55 3.28
CA ALA A 106 4.60 -2.56 2.25
C ALA A 106 4.68 -3.93 1.55
N LYS A 107 4.66 -5.03 2.33
CA LYS A 107 4.59 -6.39 1.81
C LYS A 107 3.38 -6.61 0.90
N LEU A 108 2.20 -6.16 1.33
CA LEU A 108 0.97 -6.29 0.54
C LEU A 108 1.04 -5.52 -0.77
N LEU A 109 1.64 -4.34 -0.78
CA LEU A 109 1.78 -3.53 -2.00
C LEU A 109 2.85 -4.10 -2.93
N THR A 110 4.01 -4.47 -2.39
CA THR A 110 5.11 -5.07 -3.14
C THR A 110 4.68 -6.36 -3.84
N ARG A 111 3.95 -7.26 -3.17
CA ARG A 111 3.44 -8.48 -3.82
C ARG A 111 2.43 -8.21 -4.94
N ASN A 112 1.81 -7.04 -4.97
CA ASN A 112 0.83 -6.61 -5.99
C ASN A 112 1.47 -5.76 -7.09
N GLY A 113 2.79 -5.85 -7.25
CA GLY A 113 3.49 -5.16 -8.32
C GLY A 113 3.72 -3.67 -8.07
N VAL A 114 3.59 -3.17 -6.84
CA VAL A 114 3.79 -1.75 -6.52
C VAL A 114 5.23 -1.49 -6.06
N ALA A 115 5.84 -0.43 -6.57
CA ALA A 115 7.07 0.13 -6.03
C ALA A 115 6.74 0.98 -4.79
N VAL A 116 7.10 0.47 -3.61
CA VAL A 116 6.79 1.09 -2.31
C VAL A 116 8.01 1.87 -1.83
N LEU A 117 7.82 3.15 -1.54
CA LEU A 117 8.86 4.05 -1.04
C LEU A 117 8.60 4.36 0.44
N CYS A 118 9.32 3.66 1.32
CA CYS A 118 9.16 3.76 2.77
C CYS A 118 10.18 4.75 3.36
N SER A 119 9.73 5.86 3.95
CA SER A 119 10.63 6.86 4.57
C SER A 119 10.43 6.97 6.08
N PHE A 120 11.22 6.22 6.84
CA PHE A 120 11.14 6.15 8.30
C PHE A 120 12.50 6.41 8.95
N ILE A 121 12.50 6.77 10.25
CA ILE A 121 13.76 6.83 11.01
C ILE A 121 14.29 5.40 11.23
N SER A 122 13.41 4.47 11.59
CA SER A 122 13.68 3.02 11.79
C SER A 122 15.06 2.73 12.40
N PRO A 123 15.38 3.23 13.60
CA PRO A 123 16.76 3.22 14.13
C PRO A 123 17.27 1.81 14.43
N TYR A 124 16.38 0.87 14.78
CA TYR A 124 16.75 -0.46 15.23
C TYR A 124 17.00 -1.42 14.06
N ARG A 125 18.24 -1.91 13.95
CA ARG A 125 18.67 -2.82 12.87
C ARG A 125 17.89 -4.13 12.85
N GLU A 126 17.59 -4.70 14.01
CA GLU A 126 16.83 -5.95 14.13
C GLU A 126 15.43 -5.85 13.51
N ARG A 127 14.71 -4.73 13.78
CA ARG A 127 13.37 -4.50 13.21
C ARG A 127 13.43 -4.29 11.70
N ARG A 128 14.50 -3.65 11.17
CA ARG A 128 14.73 -3.53 9.72
C ARG A 128 15.03 -4.89 9.07
N ALA A 129 15.84 -5.73 9.72
CA ALA A 129 16.15 -7.08 9.24
C ALA A 129 14.89 -7.96 9.14
N LYS A 130 14.03 -7.95 10.17
CA LYS A 130 12.72 -8.63 10.12
C LYS A 130 11.86 -8.11 8.97
N SER A 131 11.82 -6.80 8.77
CA SER A 131 11.03 -6.20 7.69
C SER A 131 11.53 -6.60 6.31
N ARG A 132 12.85 -6.69 6.12
CA ARG A 132 13.47 -7.20 4.89
C ARG A 132 13.04 -8.64 4.60
N GLU A 133 13.12 -9.51 5.61
CA GLU A 133 12.73 -10.92 5.50
C GLU A 133 11.22 -11.06 5.18
N GLU A 134 10.36 -10.31 5.87
CA GLU A 134 8.91 -10.38 5.69
C GLU A 134 8.44 -9.91 4.31
N ILE A 135 9.13 -8.91 3.72
CA ILE A 135 8.78 -8.28 2.44
C ILE A 135 9.36 -9.05 1.24
N GLY A 136 10.60 -9.54 1.34
CA GLY A 136 11.31 -10.19 0.24
C GLY A 136 12.02 -9.17 -0.67
N GLU A 137 11.31 -8.63 -1.67
CA GLU A 137 11.85 -7.64 -2.63
C GLU A 137 12.12 -6.30 -1.95
N PHE A 138 13.24 -6.20 -1.22
CA PHE A 138 13.53 -5.14 -0.29
C PHE A 138 14.93 -4.55 -0.49
N ILE A 139 14.98 -3.24 -0.70
CA ILE A 139 16.20 -2.47 -0.91
C ILE A 139 16.33 -1.44 0.21
N GLU A 140 17.31 -1.60 1.09
CA GLU A 140 17.58 -0.66 2.18
C GLU A 140 18.49 0.47 1.70
N VAL A 141 18.10 1.72 1.98
CA VAL A 141 18.85 2.93 1.65
C VAL A 141 19.12 3.71 2.93
N TYR A 142 20.37 3.77 3.36
CA TYR A 142 20.79 4.62 4.46
C TYR A 142 21.05 6.03 3.94
N VAL A 143 20.28 7.00 4.45
CA VAL A 143 20.45 8.42 4.13
C VAL A 143 21.30 9.06 5.22
N GLU A 144 22.61 9.00 5.00
CA GLU A 144 23.60 9.57 5.89
C GLU A 144 23.59 11.10 5.83
N CYS A 145 23.51 11.74 7.00
CA CYS A 145 23.59 13.18 7.14
C CYS A 145 24.10 13.48 8.56
N PRO A 146 25.10 14.36 8.73
CA PRO A 146 25.56 14.79 10.05
C PRO A 146 24.41 15.34 10.90
N VAL A 147 24.44 15.10 12.21
CA VAL A 147 23.38 15.53 13.13
C VAL A 147 23.29 17.04 13.22
N GLU A 148 24.42 17.73 13.14
CA GLU A 148 24.51 19.19 13.15
C GLU A 148 23.77 19.80 11.96
N VAL A 149 23.90 19.19 10.78
CA VAL A 149 23.18 19.59 9.57
C VAL A 149 21.69 19.27 9.69
N CYS A 150 21.33 18.14 10.30
CA CYS A 150 19.92 17.81 10.57
C CYS A 150 19.27 18.82 11.51
N ALA A 151 19.99 19.21 12.57
CA ALA A 151 19.55 20.20 13.56
C ALA A 151 19.47 21.61 12.98
N GLN A 152 20.40 22.02 12.11
CA GLN A 152 20.30 23.30 11.41
C GLN A 152 19.07 23.40 10.51
N ARG A 153 18.67 22.28 9.89
CA ARG A 153 17.49 22.23 9.03
C ARG A 153 16.19 22.23 9.80
N ASP A 154 16.21 21.88 11.09
CA ASP A 154 15.13 21.35 11.92
C ASP A 154 13.71 21.81 11.58
N VAL A 155 13.16 21.24 10.51
CA VAL A 155 11.85 21.59 9.96
C VAL A 155 10.72 21.23 10.94
N LYS A 156 11.03 20.45 11.99
CA LYS A 156 10.05 19.84 12.89
C LYS A 156 10.24 20.19 14.36
N GLY A 157 11.26 20.95 14.75
CA GLY A 157 11.52 21.27 16.16
C GLY A 157 11.96 20.05 16.98
N LEU A 158 12.67 19.09 16.38
CA LEU A 158 12.98 17.79 16.98
C LEU A 158 14.39 17.67 17.56
N TYR A 159 15.27 18.65 17.30
CA TYR A 159 16.68 18.62 17.68
C TYR A 159 17.02 19.67 18.75
#